data_AF-A0A7S3C9G1-F1
#
_entry.id   AF-A0A7S3C9G1-F1
#
_cell.length_a   1.000
_cell.length_b   1.000
_cell.length_c   1.000
_cell.angle_alpha   90.00
_cell.angle_beta   90.00
_cell.angle_gamma   90.00
#
_symmetry.space_group_name_H-M   'P 1'
#
loop_
_entity.id
_entity.type
_entity.pdbx_description
1 polymer ?
#
loop_
_entity_poly.entity_id
_entity_poly.type
_entity_poly.pdbx_seq_one_letter_code
_entity_poly.pdbx_strand_id
1 'polypeptide(L)'
;LQSAGVRIDRSLRSARGSGQGFVLLDAEGAATSVVVEGSNGDWGSADRAERHLSTIVGEASLVMLQREVPESVNLIVLRAAALTGVPVLDVGGRDSPIDDEVLRLPAFISPH
;
A
#
# COMPACT_ATOMS: atom_id res chain seq x y z
N LEU A 1 8.50 -8.46 -12.00
CA LEU A 1 7.01 -8.45 -11.95
C LEU A 1 6.41 -9.06 -13.21
N GLN A 2 6.62 -8.48 -14.40
CA GLN A 2 6.09 -9.05 -15.65
C GLN A 2 6.58 -10.47 -15.95
N SER A 3 7.85 -10.77 -15.64
CA SER A 3 8.41 -12.13 -15.74
C SER A 3 7.70 -13.16 -14.85
N ALA A 4 6.99 -12.71 -13.81
CA ALA A 4 6.17 -13.53 -12.92
C ALA A 4 4.67 -13.45 -13.27
N GLY A 5 4.30 -12.90 -14.43
CA GLY A 5 2.91 -12.77 -14.88
C GLY A 5 2.11 -11.63 -14.23
N VAL A 6 2.75 -10.74 -13.45
CA VAL A 6 2.07 -9.59 -12.84
C VAL A 6 1.83 -8.51 -13.89
N ARG A 7 0.57 -8.11 -14.05
CA ARG A 7 0.17 -6.95 -14.87
C ARG A 7 0.58 -5.66 -14.17
N ILE A 8 1.32 -4.80 -14.87
CA ILE A 8 1.87 -3.54 -14.32
C ILE A 8 1.38 -2.30 -15.08
N ASP A 9 0.37 -2.45 -15.93
CA ASP A 9 -0.24 -1.38 -16.72
C ASP A 9 -0.89 -0.29 -15.85
N ARG A 10 -1.23 -0.62 -14.60
CA ARG A 10 -1.78 0.32 -13.61
C ARG A 10 -0.72 0.93 -12.68
N SER A 11 0.57 0.57 -12.81
CA SER A 11 1.65 1.15 -12.01
C SER A 11 1.96 2.59 -12.41
N LEU A 12 2.09 3.47 -11.43
CA LEU A 12 2.44 4.87 -11.65
C LEU A 12 3.96 5.08 -11.70
N ARG A 13 4.37 6.23 -12.26
CA ARG A 13 5.76 6.70 -12.24
C ARG A 13 5.87 8.00 -11.46
N SER A 14 6.96 8.14 -10.73
CA SER A 14 7.34 9.31 -9.94
C SER A 14 8.68 9.87 -10.45
N ALA A 15 8.92 11.15 -10.18
CA ALA A 15 10.24 11.76 -10.38
C ALA A 15 11.22 11.45 -9.23
N ARG A 16 10.72 10.96 -8.09
CA ARG A 16 11.55 10.45 -6.98
C ARG A 16 12.15 9.10 -7.37
N GLY A 17 13.29 8.76 -6.78
CA GLY A 17 13.83 7.40 -6.85
C GLY A 17 12.88 6.38 -6.21
N SER A 18 12.97 5.12 -6.64
CA SER A 18 12.21 4.02 -6.04
C SER A 18 12.45 3.92 -4.53
N GLY A 19 11.46 3.44 -3.79
CA GLY A 19 11.65 3.08 -2.38
C GLY A 19 12.75 2.03 -2.22
N GLN A 20 13.50 2.08 -1.12
CA GLN A 20 14.62 1.20 -0.84
C GLN A 20 14.58 0.73 0.61
N GLY A 21 14.88 -0.55 0.83
CA GLY A 21 15.17 -1.10 2.15
C GLY A 21 16.63 -1.51 2.21
N PHE A 22 17.37 -0.99 3.17
CA PHE A 22 18.73 -1.41 3.47
C PHE A 22 18.69 -2.29 4.70
N VAL A 23 19.23 -3.51 4.61
CA VAL A 23 19.35 -4.43 5.74
C VAL A 23 20.84 -4.65 5.99
N LEU A 24 21.28 -4.29 7.18
CA LEU A 24 22.64 -4.49 7.68
C LEU A 24 22.62 -5.68 8.63
N LEU A 25 23.37 -6.71 8.28
CA LEU A 25 23.55 -7.89 9.12
C LEU A 25 24.88 -7.80 9.84
N ASP A 26 24.90 -8.01 11.15
CA ASP A 26 26.14 -8.15 11.91
C ASP A 26 26.72 -9.58 11.81
N ALA A 27 27.87 -9.81 12.45
CA ALA A 27 28.55 -11.09 12.41
C ALA A 27 27.78 -12.19 13.16
N GLU A 28 26.91 -11.79 14.09
CA GLU A 28 26.07 -12.64 14.91
C GLU A 28 24.72 -12.95 14.24
N GLY A 29 24.41 -12.30 13.11
CA GLY A 29 23.20 -12.48 12.32
C GLY A 29 22.03 -11.59 12.74
N ALA A 30 22.24 -10.63 13.64
CA ALA A 30 21.24 -9.61 13.96
C ALA A 30 21.09 -8.61 12.80
N ALA A 31 19.86 -8.19 12.55
CA ALA A 31 19.48 -7.34 11.43
C ALA A 31 19.10 -5.93 11.91
N THR A 32 19.73 -4.92 11.32
CA THR A 32 19.33 -3.51 11.41
C THR A 32 18.82 -3.06 10.04
N SER A 33 17.65 -2.42 9.99
CA SER A 33 17.07 -1.97 8.71
C SER A 33 16.90 -0.45 8.64
N VAL A 34 17.17 0.13 7.47
CA VAL A 34 16.82 1.51 7.11
C VAL A 34 15.86 1.47 5.93
N VAL A 35 14.71 2.13 6.07
CA VAL A 35 13.70 2.22 5.01
C VAL A 35 13.69 3.62 4.44
N VAL A 36 13.85 3.71 3.13
CA VAL A 36 13.71 4.93 2.34
C VAL A 36 12.42 4.81 1.53
N GLU A 37 11.45 5.66 1.84
CA GLU A 37 10.11 5.61 1.22
C GLU A 37 10.16 5.75 -0.32
N GLY A 38 11.01 6.65 -0.83
CA GLY A 38 11.14 6.91 -2.26
C GLY A 38 9.80 7.21 -2.96
N SER A 39 9.55 6.57 -4.09
CA SER A 39 8.32 6.72 -4.88
C SER A 39 7.08 6.13 -4.22
N ASN A 40 7.20 5.28 -3.18
CA ASN A 40 6.04 4.69 -2.51
C ASN A 40 5.17 5.76 -1.82
N GLY A 41 5.80 6.87 -1.43
CA GLY A 41 5.17 8.06 -0.86
C GLY A 41 4.63 9.07 -1.87
N ASP A 42 4.88 8.90 -3.17
CA ASP A 42 4.54 9.90 -4.19
C ASP A 42 3.39 9.45 -5.09
N TRP A 43 2.18 9.84 -4.67
CA TRP A 43 0.93 9.54 -5.38
C TRP A 43 0.35 10.76 -6.12
N GLY A 44 1.08 11.88 -6.16
CA GLY A 44 0.57 13.14 -6.69
C GLY A 44 -0.54 13.75 -5.82
N SER A 45 -1.50 14.44 -6.45
CA SER A 45 -2.65 15.01 -5.72
C SER A 45 -3.65 13.93 -5.30
N ALA A 46 -4.39 14.19 -4.21
CA ALA A 46 -5.44 13.31 -3.72
C ALA A 46 -6.45 12.94 -4.83
N ASP A 47 -6.95 13.93 -5.58
CA ASP A 47 -7.89 13.69 -6.68
C ASP A 47 -7.32 12.78 -7.79
N ARG A 48 -6.00 12.87 -8.04
CA ARG A 48 -5.35 12.00 -9.02
C ARG A 48 -5.30 10.56 -8.49
N ALA A 49 -4.92 10.38 -7.23
CA ALA A 49 -4.89 9.07 -6.58
C ALA A 49 -6.28 8.45 -6.54
N GLU A 50 -7.31 9.23 -6.15
CA GLU A 50 -8.70 8.78 -6.08
C GLU A 50 -9.25 8.35 -7.43
N ARG A 51 -9.08 9.16 -8.49
CA ARG A 51 -9.51 8.76 -9.84
C ARG A 51 -8.83 7.49 -10.32
N HIS A 52 -7.53 7.34 -10.04
CA HIS A 52 -6.76 6.17 -10.46
C HIS A 52 -7.19 4.90 -9.72
N LEU A 53 -7.30 4.99 -8.39
CA LEU A 53 -7.52 3.83 -7.53
C LEU A 53 -8.97 3.36 -7.52
N SER A 54 -9.96 4.27 -7.53
CA SER A 54 -11.37 3.89 -7.44
C SER A 54 -11.82 3.00 -8.60
N THR A 55 -11.34 3.24 -9.82
CA THR A 55 -11.61 2.36 -10.97
C THR A 55 -10.98 0.98 -10.79
N ILE A 56 -9.73 0.92 -10.33
CA ILE A 56 -9.00 -0.35 -10.15
C ILE A 56 -9.65 -1.20 -9.08
N VAL A 57 -10.09 -0.59 -7.98
CA VAL A 57 -10.76 -1.29 -6.87
C VAL A 57 -12.07 -1.92 -7.35
N GLY A 58 -12.90 -1.20 -8.11
CA GLY A 58 -14.16 -1.74 -8.63
C GLY A 58 -14.01 -2.87 -9.65
N GLU A 59 -12.84 -3.01 -10.29
CA GLU A 59 -12.51 -4.10 -11.22
C GLU A 59 -11.94 -5.34 -10.48
N ALA A 60 -11.59 -5.22 -9.20
CA ALA A 60 -10.92 -6.27 -8.44
C ALA A 60 -11.92 -7.19 -7.72
N SER A 61 -11.53 -8.45 -7.50
CA SER A 61 -12.29 -9.38 -6.65
C SER A 61 -11.84 -9.35 -5.18
N LEU A 62 -10.65 -8.82 -4.93
CA LEU A 62 -10.02 -8.65 -3.62
C LEU A 62 -8.93 -7.58 -3.77
N VAL A 63 -8.75 -6.74 -2.75
CA VAL A 63 -7.64 -5.80 -2.67
C VAL A 63 -6.77 -6.13 -1.47
N MET A 64 -5.45 -6.15 -1.68
CA MET A 64 -4.47 -6.30 -0.60
C MET A 64 -3.78 -4.97 -0.37
N LEU A 65 -3.70 -4.54 0.89
CA LEU A 65 -3.03 -3.33 1.32
C LEU A 65 -1.90 -3.64 2.29
N GLN A 66 -0.93 -2.73 2.33
CA GLN A 66 0.14 -2.65 3.30
C GLN A 66 0.25 -1.21 3.80
N ARG A 67 0.89 -1.01 4.94
CA ARG A 67 1.18 0.31 5.52
C ARG A 67 2.55 0.85 5.08
N GLU A 68 2.91 0.65 3.81
CA GLU A 68 4.16 1.14 3.19
C GLU A 68 3.94 2.28 2.17
N VAL A 69 2.69 2.73 2.03
CA VAL A 69 2.28 3.94 1.31
C VAL A 69 1.65 4.92 2.31
N PRO A 70 1.43 6.19 1.93
CA PRO A 70 0.74 7.13 2.80
C PRO A 70 -0.66 6.61 3.20
N GLU A 71 -1.05 6.80 4.45
CA GLU A 71 -2.33 6.28 4.97
C GLU A 71 -3.55 6.84 4.23
N SER A 72 -3.45 8.08 3.72
CA SER A 72 -4.47 8.69 2.86
C SER A 72 -4.74 7.90 1.58
N VAL A 73 -3.73 7.21 1.04
CA VAL A 73 -3.87 6.35 -0.14
C VAL A 73 -4.64 5.08 0.22
N ASN A 74 -4.32 4.47 1.36
CA ASN A 74 -5.07 3.32 1.87
C ASN A 74 -6.53 3.68 2.17
N LEU A 75 -6.80 4.86 2.73
CA LEU A 75 -8.16 5.34 2.96
C LEU A 75 -8.97 5.50 1.66
N ILE A 76 -8.35 6.02 0.59
CA ILE A 76 -9.00 6.09 -0.73
C ILE A 76 -9.42 4.69 -1.20
N VAL A 77 -8.52 3.70 -1.07
CA VAL A 77 -8.80 2.32 -1.48
C VAL A 77 -9.90 1.69 -0.62
N LEU A 78 -9.83 1.84 0.71
CA LEU A 78 -10.80 1.28 1.64
C LEU A 78 -12.20 1.89 1.43
N ARG A 79 -12.29 3.19 1.19
CA ARG A 79 -13.56 3.87 0.87
C ARG A 79 -14.13 3.38 -0.45
N ALA A 80 -13.31 3.26 -1.50
CA ALA A 80 -13.75 2.72 -2.78
C ALA A 80 -14.22 1.26 -2.68
N ALA A 81 -13.54 0.46 -1.87
CA ALA A 81 -13.88 -0.93 -1.61
C ALA A 81 -15.21 -1.05 -0.85
N ALA A 82 -15.42 -0.20 0.17
CA ALA A 82 -16.68 -0.13 0.90
C ALA A 82 -17.88 0.23 0.00
N LEU A 83 -17.68 1.11 -0.99
CA LEU A 83 -18.72 1.47 -1.97
C LEU A 83 -19.03 0.37 -2.98
N THR A 84 -18.05 -0.46 -3.31
CA THR A 84 -18.16 -1.50 -4.36
C THR A 84 -18.40 -2.91 -3.80
N GLY A 85 -18.29 -3.08 -2.48
CA GLY A 85 -18.41 -4.38 -1.80
C GLY A 85 -17.19 -5.29 -2.00
N VAL A 86 -16.08 -4.76 -2.52
CA VAL A 86 -14.84 -5.53 -2.73
C VAL A 86 -14.16 -5.74 -1.38
N PRO A 87 -13.79 -6.98 -1.01
CA PRO A 87 -13.10 -7.22 0.25
C PRO A 87 -11.67 -6.65 0.23
N VAL A 88 -11.20 -6.19 1.39
CA VAL A 88 -9.84 -5.69 1.60
C VAL A 88 -9.11 -6.53 2.64
N LEU A 89 -7.86 -6.88 2.40
CA LEU A 89 -6.94 -7.52 3.34
C LEU A 89 -5.76 -6.58 3.64
N ASP A 90 -5.61 -6.13 4.88
CA ASP A 90 -4.43 -5.37 5.35
C ASP A 90 -3.40 -6.33 5.95
N VAL A 91 -2.19 -6.35 5.39
CA VAL A 91 -1.09 -7.26 5.80
C VAL A 91 0.05 -6.55 6.56
N GLY A 92 -0.20 -5.35 7.11
CA GLY A 92 0.74 -4.68 8.01
C GLY A 92 1.80 -3.82 7.31
N GLY A 93 2.85 -3.42 8.05
CA GLY A 93 4.00 -2.70 7.50
C GLY A 93 4.59 -1.63 8.44
N ARG A 94 3.77 -0.70 8.94
CA ARG A 94 4.19 0.37 9.83
C ARG A 94 3.83 0.06 11.28
N ASP A 95 4.83 0.18 12.16
CA ASP A 95 4.67 0.13 13.62
C ASP A 95 4.20 1.48 14.17
N SER A 96 2.98 1.85 13.80
CA SER A 96 2.25 2.98 14.36
C SER A 96 0.80 2.56 14.61
N PRO A 97 0.03 3.28 15.45
CA PRO A 97 -1.41 3.01 15.57
C PRO A 97 -2.11 3.06 14.20
N ILE A 98 -3.11 2.22 14.00
CA ILE A 98 -4.01 2.27 12.83
C ILE A 98 -5.06 3.36 13.10
N ASP A 99 -5.36 4.20 12.12
CA ASP A 99 -6.39 5.23 12.25
C ASP A 99 -7.78 4.61 12.51
N ASP A 100 -8.54 5.19 13.45
CA ASP A 100 -9.91 4.78 13.79
C ASP A 100 -10.84 4.74 12.57
N GLU A 101 -10.63 5.61 11.58
CA GLU A 101 -11.39 5.60 10.34
C GLU A 101 -11.14 4.31 9.55
N VAL A 102 -9.89 3.85 9.47
CA VAL A 102 -9.52 2.58 8.81
C VAL A 102 -10.18 1.41 9.52
N LEU A 103 -10.18 1.41 10.86
CA LEU A 103 -10.77 0.34 11.67
C LEU A 103 -12.29 0.20 11.53
N ARG A 104 -12.98 1.27 11.10
CA ARG A 104 -14.44 1.25 10.87
C ARG A 104 -14.82 0.73 9.48
N LEU A 105 -13.87 0.61 8.57
CA LEU A 105 -14.11 0.14 7.21
C LEU A 105 -14.06 -1.40 7.14
N PRO A 106 -14.81 -2.04 6.23
CA PRO A 106 -14.86 -3.50 6.14
C PRO A 106 -13.56 -4.04 5.54
N ALA A 107 -12.58 -4.31 6.41
CA ALA A 107 -11.30 -4.90 6.06
C ALA A 107 -10.97 -6.10 6.97
N PHE A 108 -10.33 -7.12 6.41
CA PHE A 108 -9.68 -8.17 7.18
C PHE A 108 -8.28 -7.69 7.56
N ILE A 109 -7.99 -7.62 8.86
CA ILE A 109 -6.67 -7.23 9.37
C ILE A 109 -5.89 -8.51 9.68
N SER A 110 -4.72 -8.67 9.08
CA SER A 110 -3.82 -9.81 9.27
C SER A 110 -2.50 -9.34 9.92
N PRO A 111 -2.46 -9.12 11.24
CA PRO A 111 -1.24 -8.76 11.94
C PRO A 111 -0.27 -9.95 12.00
N HIS A 112 0.99 -9.67 12.36
CA HIS A 112 1.99 -10.68 12.70
C HIS A 112 1.80 -11.24 14.11
#